data_AF-A0A7W3Z6I3-F1
#
_entry.id   AF-A0A7W3Z6I3-F1
#
_cell.length_a   1.000
_cell.length_b   1.000
_cell.length_c   1.000
_cell.angle_alpha   90.00
_cell.angle_beta   90.00
_cell.angle_gamma   90.00
#
_symmetry.space_group_name_H-M   'P 1'
#
loop_
_entity.id
_entity.type
_entity.pdbx_description
1 polymer ?
#
loop_
_entity_poly.entity_id
_entity_poly.type
_entity_poly.pdbx_seq_one_letter_code
_entity_poly.pdbx_strand_id
1 'polypeptide(L)'
;MRRSGRTTRIVDEAIQQLFTKGSIYVPTKTHLEENLKDTRSVKKNMNYIVDPDWDKGYAQRDLFSRILKRLELEHNFKANDSILQVDLGRMTFTLTDFKK
;
A
#
# COMPACT_ATOMS: atom_id res chain seq x y z
N MET A 1 13.71 21.49 1.12
CA MET A 1 13.36 20.17 1.73
C MET A 1 13.42 19.12 0.62
N ARG A 2 14.46 18.28 0.60
CA ARG A 2 14.66 17.26 -0.45
C ARG A 2 13.50 16.27 -0.41
N ARG A 3 12.65 16.23 -1.44
CA ARG A 3 11.68 15.14 -1.66
C ARG A 3 12.50 13.86 -1.85
N SER A 4 12.67 13.07 -0.80
CA SER A 4 13.41 11.82 -0.91
C SER A 4 12.65 10.90 -1.86
N GLY A 5 13.26 10.49 -2.97
CA GLY A 5 12.68 9.54 -3.93
C GLY A 5 12.37 8.16 -3.33
N ARG A 6 12.64 7.96 -2.04
CA ARG A 6 12.33 6.75 -1.27
C ARG A 6 10.83 6.49 -1.21
N THR A 7 10.03 7.48 -0.79
CA THR A 7 8.57 7.32 -0.71
C THR A 7 7.97 7.12 -2.11
N THR A 8 8.50 7.82 -3.12
CA THR A 8 8.10 7.61 -4.52
C THR A 8 8.33 6.17 -4.96
N ARG A 9 9.53 5.61 -4.72
CA ARG A 9 9.85 4.21 -5.05
C ARG A 9 8.92 3.21 -4.38
N ILE A 10 8.56 3.42 -3.10
CA ILE A 10 7.66 2.51 -2.38
C ILE A 10 6.24 2.59 -2.97
N VAL A 11 5.78 3.78 -3.34
CA VAL A 11 4.49 3.95 -4.01
C VAL A 11 4.50 3.27 -5.38
N ASP A 12 5.55 3.47 -6.18
CA ASP A 12 5.68 2.84 -7.49
C ASP A 12 5.73 1.30 -7.37
N GLU A 13 6.47 0.78 -6.38
CA GLU A 13 6.50 -0.65 -6.06
C GLU A 13 5.12 -1.17 -5.66
N ALA A 14 4.38 -0.44 -4.82
CA ALA A 14 3.04 -0.82 -4.40
C ALA A 14 2.08 -0.93 -5.60
N ILE A 15 2.11 0.04 -6.50
CA ILE A 15 1.29 0.05 -7.72
C ILE A 15 1.68 -1.12 -8.62
N GLN A 16 2.98 -1.35 -8.82
CA GLN A 16 3.45 -2.50 -9.60
C GLN A 16 2.97 -3.81 -8.99
N GLN A 17 3.05 -3.97 -7.67
CA GLN A 17 2.54 -5.15 -6.98
C GLN A 17 1.02 -5.30 -7.11
N LEU A 18 0.25 -4.21 -7.02
CA LEU A 18 -1.20 -4.22 -7.23
C LEU A 18 -1.54 -4.73 -8.63
N PHE A 19 -0.89 -4.22 -9.67
CA PHE A 19 -1.11 -4.70 -11.05
C PHE A 19 -0.52 -6.08 -11.34
N THR A 20 0.40 -6.58 -10.53
CA THR A 20 0.97 -7.93 -10.71
C THR A 20 0.17 -9.00 -9.95
N LYS A 21 -0.39 -8.65 -8.79
CA LYS A 21 -1.00 -9.60 -7.85
C LYS A 21 -2.51 -9.44 -7.73
N GLY A 22 -3.07 -8.34 -8.22
CA GLY A 22 -4.48 -7.99 -8.12
C GLY A 22 -4.89 -7.42 -6.76
N SER A 23 -4.04 -7.53 -5.72
CA SER A 23 -4.30 -6.92 -4.43
C SER A 23 -3.02 -6.58 -3.68
N ILE A 24 -3.09 -5.52 -2.88
CA ILE A 24 -2.07 -5.14 -1.90
C ILE A 24 -2.73 -4.75 -0.57
N TYR A 25 -1.98 -4.89 0.51
CA TYR A 25 -2.36 -4.50 1.85
C TYR A 25 -1.30 -3.57 2.43
N VAL A 26 -1.71 -2.42 2.94
CA VAL A 26 -0.85 -1.49 3.67
C VAL A 26 -1.16 -1.67 5.16
N PRO A 27 -0.44 -2.54 5.89
CA PRO A 27 -0.77 -2.84 7.28
C PRO A 27 -0.73 -1.61 8.17
N THR A 28 -1.69 -1.56 9.10
CA THR A 28 -1.72 -0.50 10.13
C THR A 28 -0.51 -0.66 11.04
N LYS A 29 -0.09 0.45 11.67
CA LYS A 29 0.98 0.42 12.67
C LYS A 29 0.69 -0.62 13.78
N THR A 30 -0.54 -0.63 14.30
CA THR A 30 -0.97 -1.60 15.31
C THR A 30 -0.84 -3.04 14.83
N HIS A 31 -1.26 -3.32 13.58
CA HIS A 31 -1.12 -4.66 13.01
C HIS A 31 0.37 -5.06 12.92
N LEU A 32 1.25 -4.14 12.50
CA LEU A 32 2.69 -4.38 12.48
C LEU A 32 3.23 -4.64 13.89
N GLU A 33 2.88 -3.84 14.89
CA GLU A 33 3.33 -4.00 16.28
C GLU A 33 2.90 -5.34 16.90
N GLU A 34 1.67 -5.78 16.64
CA GLU A 34 1.13 -7.03 17.18
C GLU A 34 1.68 -8.29 16.50
N ASN A 35 1.92 -8.22 15.19
CA ASN A 35 2.20 -9.40 14.36
C ASN A 35 3.67 -9.51 13.95
N LEU A 36 4.47 -8.46 14.07
CA LEU A 36 5.82 -8.41 13.52
C LEU A 36 6.84 -8.05 14.61
N LYS A 37 7.44 -9.08 15.19
CA LYS A 37 8.61 -8.96 16.08
C LYS A 37 9.91 -8.63 15.32
N ASP A 38 9.94 -8.78 14.00
CA ASP A 38 11.10 -8.46 13.14
C ASP A 38 10.66 -8.08 11.70
N THR A 39 11.30 -7.03 11.16
CA THR A 39 11.21 -6.54 9.78
C THR A 39 11.38 -7.60 8.70
N ARG A 40 12.09 -8.71 8.96
CA ARG A 40 12.25 -9.82 7.99
C ARG A 40 10.97 -10.62 7.78
N SER A 41 10.10 -10.71 8.78
CA SER A 41 8.82 -11.41 8.70
C SER A 41 7.79 -10.65 7.87
N VAL A 42 7.92 -9.31 7.81
CA VAL A 42 7.05 -8.41 7.03
C VAL A 42 7.03 -8.79 5.55
N LYS A 43 8.20 -9.14 5.00
CA LYS A 43 8.39 -9.45 3.58
C LYS A 43 7.86 -10.82 3.17
N LYS A 44 7.58 -11.72 4.13
CA LYS A 44 7.10 -13.08 3.83
C LYS A 44 5.60 -13.15 3.56
N ASN A 45 4.81 -12.18 4.06
CA ASN A 45 3.40 -12.08 3.71
C ASN A 45 3.26 -11.31 2.39
N MET A 46 2.88 -12.05 1.34
CA MET A 46 3.15 -11.71 -0.05
C MET A 46 2.55 -10.40 -0.57
N ASN A 47 1.69 -9.70 0.16
CA ASN A 47 1.02 -8.49 -0.34
C ASN A 47 1.21 -7.26 0.56
N TYR A 48 2.13 -7.30 1.52
CA TYR A 48 2.30 -6.20 2.47
C TYR A 48 3.20 -5.12 1.86
N ILE A 49 2.70 -3.89 1.82
CA ILE A 49 3.48 -2.71 1.48
C ILE A 49 3.74 -1.94 2.76
N VAL A 50 5.01 -1.89 3.18
CA VAL A 50 5.39 -1.31 4.48
C VAL A 50 6.39 -0.19 4.29
N ASP A 51 6.04 1.00 4.74
CA ASP A 51 6.98 2.12 4.85
C ASP A 51 8.13 1.74 5.82
N PRO A 52 9.40 1.94 5.47
CA PRO A 52 10.51 1.68 6.38
C PRO A 52 10.49 2.50 7.68
N ASP A 53 9.79 3.63 7.69
CA ASP A 53 9.57 4.48 8.86
C ASP A 53 8.20 4.19 9.52
N TRP A 54 7.66 2.97 9.35
CA TRP A 54 6.33 2.55 9.84
C TRP A 54 6.13 2.71 11.36
N ASP A 55 7.21 2.63 12.12
CA ASP A 55 7.24 2.81 13.56
C ASP A 55 6.97 4.27 13.97
N LYS A 56 7.10 5.21 13.02
CA LYS A 56 6.95 6.64 13.24
C LYS A 56 5.57 7.15 12.81
N GLY A 57 4.87 7.74 13.78
CA GLY A 57 3.66 8.53 13.54
C GLY A 57 2.62 7.85 12.64
N TYR A 58 2.26 8.52 11.55
CA TYR A 58 1.24 8.09 10.59
C TYR A 58 1.81 7.57 9.27
N ALA A 59 3.08 7.14 9.24
CA ALA A 59 3.78 6.79 7.99
C ALA A 59 3.02 5.80 7.09
N GLN A 60 2.42 4.75 7.66
CA GLN A 60 1.61 3.79 6.90
C GLN A 60 0.33 4.40 6.31
N ARG A 61 -0.35 5.25 7.09
CA ARG A 61 -1.56 5.94 6.65
C ARG A 61 -1.23 6.92 5.52
N ASP A 62 -0.13 7.65 5.65
CA ASP A 62 0.36 8.56 4.62
C ASP A 62 0.74 7.80 3.35
N LEU A 63 1.40 6.64 3.48
CA LEU A 63 1.71 5.76 2.36
C LEU A 63 0.45 5.30 1.64
N PHE A 64 -0.54 4.79 2.38
CA PHE A 64 -1.83 4.38 1.82
C PHE A 64 -2.51 5.51 1.05
N SER A 65 -2.61 6.71 1.63
CA SER A 65 -3.20 7.88 0.94
C SER A 65 -2.42 8.29 -0.29
N ARG A 66 -1.09 8.16 -0.29
CA ARG A 66 -0.24 8.45 -1.46
C ARG A 66 -0.43 7.45 -2.59
N ILE A 67 -0.57 6.16 -2.27
CA ILE A 67 -0.87 5.11 -3.25
C ILE A 67 -2.22 5.41 -3.92
N LEU A 68 -3.27 5.65 -3.13
CA LEU A 68 -4.59 5.99 -3.66
C LEU A 68 -4.53 7.22 -4.57
N LYS A 69 -3.92 8.30 -4.11
CA LYS A 69 -3.80 9.54 -4.89
C LYS A 69 -3.02 9.32 -6.20
N ARG A 70 -2.02 8.45 -6.20
CA ARG A 70 -1.24 8.14 -7.41
C ARG A 70 -2.05 7.31 -8.40
N LEU A 71 -2.83 6.33 -7.92
CA LEU A 71 -3.78 5.57 -8.72
C LEU A 71 -4.86 6.48 -9.35
N GLU A 72 -5.37 7.45 -8.59
CA GLU A 72 -6.31 8.45 -9.10
C GLU A 72 -5.69 9.33 -10.19
N LEU A 73 -4.46 9.82 -9.98
CA LEU A 73 -3.81 10.76 -10.90
C LEU A 73 -3.27 10.12 -12.18
N GLU A 74 -2.71 8.91 -12.10
CA GLU A 74 -2.01 8.28 -13.23
C GLU A 74 -2.84 7.24 -13.96
N HIS A 75 -3.80 6.61 -13.27
CA HIS A 75 -4.61 5.52 -13.80
C HIS A 75 -6.10 5.83 -13.81
N ASN A 76 -6.51 7.02 -13.33
CA ASN A 76 -7.91 7.45 -13.22
C ASN A 76 -8.77 6.46 -12.39
N PHE A 77 -8.15 5.73 -11.46
CA PHE A 77 -8.87 4.82 -10.57
C PHE A 77 -9.37 5.57 -9.36
N LYS A 78 -10.69 5.65 -9.20
CA LYS A 78 -11.31 6.20 -7.99
C LYS A 78 -11.51 5.10 -6.96
N ALA A 79 -11.47 5.47 -5.68
CA ALA A 79 -11.78 4.54 -4.62
C ALA A 79 -13.20 3.98 -4.78
N ASN A 80 -13.34 2.64 -4.76
CA ASN A 80 -14.60 1.91 -4.91
C ASN A 80 -15.31 2.17 -6.26
N ASP A 81 -14.53 2.44 -7.30
CA ASP A 81 -15.01 2.36 -8.68
C ASP A 81 -15.11 0.89 -9.11
N SER A 82 -15.74 0.67 -10.26
CA SER A 82 -15.90 -0.63 -10.93
C SER A 82 -14.62 -1.45 -11.05
N ILE A 83 -13.43 -0.82 -11.05
CA ILE A 83 -12.12 -1.43 -11.29
C ILE A 83 -11.28 -1.58 -10.00
N LEU A 84 -11.46 -0.70 -9.01
CA LEU A 84 -10.61 -0.62 -7.81
C LEU A 84 -11.46 -0.55 -6.53
N GLN A 85 -11.46 -1.63 -5.77
CA GLN A 85 -12.04 -1.68 -4.44
C GLN A 85 -11.01 -1.25 -3.38
N VAL A 86 -11.40 -0.33 -2.51
CA VAL A 86 -10.56 0.23 -1.46
C VAL A 86 -11.25 0.07 -0.11
N ASP A 87 -10.67 -0.76 0.76
CA ASP A 87 -11.13 -0.89 2.14
C ASP A 87 -10.26 0.00 3.04
N LEU A 88 -10.84 1.09 3.53
CA LEU A 88 -10.16 2.04 4.42
C LEU A 88 -9.95 1.47 5.84
N GLY A 89 -10.85 0.60 6.31
CA GLY A 89 -10.75 0.00 7.64
C GLY A 89 -9.65 -1.06 7.69
N ARG A 90 -9.50 -1.82 6.60
CA ARG A 90 -8.45 -2.82 6.44
C ARG A 90 -7.25 -2.30 5.67
N MET A 91 -7.22 -1.05 5.21
CA MET A 91 -6.15 -0.46 4.40
C MET A 91 -5.71 -1.36 3.21
N THR A 92 -6.67 -1.88 2.45
CA THR A 92 -6.40 -2.74 1.29
C THR A 92 -6.85 -2.11 -0.03
N PHE A 93 -6.15 -2.49 -1.11
CA PHE A 93 -6.51 -2.20 -2.49
C PHE A 93 -6.69 -3.51 -3.24
N THR A 94 -7.80 -3.66 -3.97
CA THR A 94 -8.10 -4.86 -4.77
C THR A 94 -8.63 -4.47 -6.14
N LEU A 95 -8.07 -5.04 -7.20
CA LEU A 95 -8.59 -4.93 -8.56
C LEU A 95 -9.71 -5.96 -8.76
N THR A 96 -10.88 -5.51 -9.17
CA THR A 96 -12.12 -6.32 -9.26
C THR A 96 -12.12 -7.30 -10.44
N ASP A 97 -11.57 -6.91 -11.59
CA ASP A 97 -11.51 -7.71 -12.83
C ASP A 97 -10.12 -8.30 -13.12
N PHE A 98 -9.34 -8.59 -12.08
CA PHE A 98 -7.97 -9.08 -12.24
C PHE A 98 -7.92 -10.51 -12.81
N LYS A 99 -7.68 -10.64 -14.12
CA LYS A 99 -7.32 -11.91 -14.77
C LYS A 99 -5.81 -12.09 -14.75
N LYS A 100 -5.34 -13.19 -14.14
CA LYS A 100 -3.93 -13.59 -14.12
C LYS A 100 -3.45 -14.09 -15.48
#